data_AF-K6X9Z5-F1
#
_entry.id   AF-K6X9Z5-F1
#
_cell.length_a   1.000
_cell.length_b   1.000
_cell.length_c   1.000
_cell.angle_alpha   90.00
_cell.angle_beta   90.00
_cell.angle_gamma   90.00
#
_symmetry.space_group_name_H-M   'P 1'
#
loop_
_entity.id
_entity.type
_entity.pdbx_description
1 polymer ?
#
loop_
_entity_poly.entity_id
_entity_poly.type
_entity_poly.pdbx_seq_one_letter_code
_entity_poly.pdbx_strand_id
1 'polypeptide(L)' 'MADSFRCHNKVVLVGYSTFEVKDKCGTPSYEEDIGYVKVDNEYVNVKQYIYDFGRGKLLKTLVFHNGKLVQINDGPRT' A
#
# COMPACT_ATOMS: atom_id res chain seq x y z
N MET A 1 0.37 -16.59 -0.49
CA MET A 1 0.88 -15.96 -1.74
C MET A 1 1.55 -14.66 -1.33
N ALA A 2 2.74 -14.36 -1.85
CA ALA A 2 3.43 -13.13 -1.53
C ALA A 2 3.08 -12.09 -2.59
N ASP A 3 2.18 -11.17 -2.27
CA ASP A 3 1.84 -10.08 -3.18
C ASP A 3 3.03 -9.11 -3.27
N SER A 4 3.36 -8.75 -4.51
CA SER A 4 4.49 -7.87 -4.81
C SER A 4 4.14 -6.96 -5.98
N PHE A 5 4.68 -5.73 -5.95
CA PHE A 5 4.56 -4.85 -7.11
C PHE A 5 5.82 -4.02 -7.30
N ARG A 6 6.00 -3.50 -8.52
CA ARG A 6 7.17 -2.69 -8.88
C ARG A 6 6.82 -1.21 -8.93
N CYS A 7 7.62 -0.43 -8.23
CA CYS A 7 7.72 1.01 -8.40
C CYS A 7 8.99 1.30 -9.19
N HIS A 8 8.84 1.63 -10.47
CA HIS A 8 9.97 1.77 -11.39
C HIS A 8 10.83 0.49 -11.40
N ASN A 9 12.07 0.57 -10.91
CA ASN A 9 13.00 -0.57 -10.81
C ASN A 9 13.08 -1.17 -9.40
N LYS A 10 12.33 -0.64 -8.43
CA LYS A 10 12.33 -1.15 -7.04
C LYS A 10 11.10 -2.03 -6.80
N VAL A 11 11.29 -3.15 -6.11
CA VAL A 11 10.22 -4.08 -5.74
C VAL A 11 9.74 -3.77 -4.33
N VAL A 12 8.42 -3.70 -4.15
CA VAL A 12 7.73 -3.61 -2.86
C VAL A 12 7.06 -4.95 -2.56
N LEU A 13 7.21 -5.41 -1.32
CA LEU A 13 6.71 -6.69 -0.83
C LEU A 13 5.85 -6.48 0.42
N VAL A 14 4.88 -7.36 0.62
CA VAL A 14 4.18 -7.52 1.90
C VAL A 14 5.21 -7.68 3.04
N GLY A 15 4.98 -7.03 4.16
CA GLY A 15 5.87 -6.94 5.32
C GLY A 15 6.76 -5.68 5.37
N TYR A 16 6.84 -4.92 4.29
CA TYR A 16 7.57 -3.65 4.29
C TYR A 16 6.86 -2.59 5.14
N SER A 17 7.65 -1.74 5.79
CA SER A 17 7.12 -0.58 6.51
C SER A 17 6.65 0.52 5.57
N THR A 18 5.78 1.41 6.06
CA THR A 18 5.38 2.63 5.32
C THR A 18 6.58 3.45 4.84
N PHE A 19 7.65 3.53 5.65
CA PHE A 19 8.89 4.20 5.28
C PHE A 19 9.62 3.51 4.12
N GLU A 20 9.81 2.19 4.19
CA GLU A 20 10.46 1.42 3.12
C GLU A 20 9.69 1.52 1.80
N VAL A 21 8.36 1.50 1.86
CA VAL A 21 7.52 1.71 0.67
C VAL A 21 7.73 3.11 0.09
N LYS A 22 7.73 4.15 0.92
CA LYS A 22 7.96 5.53 0.47
C LYS A 22 9.36 5.77 -0.08
N ASP A 23 10.39 5.15 0.49
CA ASP A 23 11.75 5.18 -0.08
C ASP A 23 11.78 4.56 -1.49
N LYS A 24 11.00 3.49 -1.70
CA LYS A 24 11.01 2.73 -2.95
C LYS A 24 10.12 3.36 -4.02
N CYS A 25 8.97 3.89 -3.64
CA CYS A 25 7.94 4.37 -4.55
C CYS A 25 7.83 5.89 -4.61
N GLY A 26 8.42 6.60 -3.66
CA GLY A 26 8.10 8.00 -3.40
C GLY A 26 6.79 8.15 -2.62
N THR A 27 6.30 9.37 -2.52
CA THR A 27 5.03 9.69 -1.87
C THR A 27 3.86 9.12 -2.68
N PRO A 28 2.85 8.52 -2.02
CA PRO A 28 1.65 8.08 -2.71
C PRO A 28 0.86 9.27 -3.26
N SER A 29 0.04 9.01 -4.27
CA SER A 29 -0.90 9.99 -4.83
C SER A 29 -1.97 10.35 -3.81
N TYR A 30 -2.41 9.36 -3.03
CA TYR A 30 -3.34 9.54 -1.91
C TYR A 30 -2.87 8.74 -0.70
N GLU A 31 -2.86 9.38 0.46
CA GLU A 31 -2.61 8.75 1.76
C GLU A 31 -3.82 9.00 2.66
N GLU A 32 -4.40 7.92 3.16
CA GLU A 32 -5.56 7.95 4.06
C GLU A 32 -5.25 7.19 5.35
N ASP A 33 -5.47 7.84 6.49
CA ASP A 33 -5.42 7.19 7.81
C ASP A 33 -6.84 6.76 8.18
N ILE A 34 -7.10 5.46 8.14
CA ILE A 34 -8.42 4.89 8.45
C ILE A 34 -8.62 4.82 9.98
N GLY A 35 -7.53 4.80 10.74
CA GLY A 35 -7.55 4.70 12.19
C GLY A 35 -7.61 3.24 12.65
N TYR A 36 -8.11 3.00 13.87
CA TYR A 36 -8.17 1.65 14.44
C TYR A 36 -9.41 0.90 13.98
N VAL A 37 -9.23 -0.25 13.33
CA VAL A 37 -10.30 -1.17 12.95
C VAL A 37 -10.07 -2.54 13.57
N LYS A 38 -11.18 -3.26 13.83
CA LYS A 38 -11.16 -4.58 14.44
C LYS A 38 -10.98 -5.65 13.36
N VAL A 39 -9.84 -6.33 13.33
CA VAL A 39 -9.49 -7.42 12.42
C VAL A 39 -9.16 -8.65 13.26
N ASP A 40 -9.83 -9.78 13.02
CA ASP A 40 -9.63 -11.03 13.77
C ASP A 40 -9.63 -10.86 15.31
N ASN A 41 -10.52 -10.00 15.80
CA ASN A 41 -10.69 -9.67 17.22
C ASN A 41 -9.56 -8.84 17.86
N GLU A 42 -8.63 -8.30 17.07
CA GLU A 42 -7.62 -7.32 17.48
C GLU A 42 -7.89 -5.95 16.84
N TYR A 43 -7.60 -4.86 17.56
CA TYR A 43 -7.63 -3.52 16.99
C TYR A 43 -6.27 -3.19 16.36
N VAL A 44 -6.26 -2.97 15.06
CA VAL A 44 -5.06 -2.60 14.30
C VAL A 44 -5.23 -1.20 13.72
N ASN A 45 -4.17 -0.40 13.77
CA ASN A 45 -4.16 0.89 13.09
C ASN A 45 -3.97 0.65 11.58
N VAL A 46 -4.95 1.08 10.79
CA VAL A 46 -4.97 0.89 9.35
C VAL A 46 -4.71 2.18 8.62
N LYS A 47 -3.81 2.10 7.65
CA LYS A 47 -3.46 3.18 6.74
C LYS A 47 -3.49 2.65 5.32
N GLN A 48 -3.96 3.47 4.39
CA GLN A 48 -4.08 3.10 2.99
C GLN A 48 -3.32 4.09 2.11
N TYR A 49 -2.47 3.57 1.22
CA TYR A 49 -1.79 4.35 0.19
C TYR A 49 -2.31 3.98 -1.18
N ILE A 50 -2.53 4.98 -2.03
CA ILE A 50 -2.90 4.80 -3.42
C ILE A 50 -1.82 5.43 -4.29
N TYR A 51 -1.22 4.63 -5.17
CA TYR A 51 -0.31 5.09 -6.20
C TYR A 51 -1.00 5.10 -7.56
N ASP A 52 -1.02 6.27 -8.19
CA ASP A 52 -1.37 6.44 -9.60
C ASP A 52 -0.10 6.57 -10.44
N PHE A 53 0.08 5.64 -11.39
CA PHE A 53 1.24 5.62 -12.27
C PHE A 53 0.97 6.27 -13.64
N GLY A 54 -0.18 6.92 -13.80
CA GLY A 54 -0.61 7.61 -15.00
C GLY A 54 -1.37 6.71 -15.98
N ARG A 55 -1.81 7.33 -17.09
CA ARG A 55 -2.78 6.77 -18.05
C ARG A 55 -2.51 5.32 -18.45
N GLY A 56 -3.57 4.51 -18.40
CA GLY A 56 -3.59 3.12 -18.86
C GLY A 56 -3.00 2.12 -17.86
N LYS A 57 -2.43 2.60 -16.75
CA LYS A 57 -1.93 1.75 -15.66
C LYS A 57 -3.01 1.57 -14.60
N LEU A 58 -2.94 0.43 -13.92
CA LEU A 58 -3.80 0.14 -12.77
C LEU A 58 -3.31 0.96 -11.58
N LEU A 59 -4.25 1.56 -10.85
CA LEU A 59 -3.96 2.11 -9.53
C LEU A 59 -3.43 0.97 -8.63
N LYS A 60 -2.49 1.29 -7.75
CA LYS A 60 -2.04 0.36 -6.72
C LYS A 60 -2.48 0.84 -5.37
N THR A 61 -3.32 0.05 -4.70
CA THR A 61 -3.79 0.30 -3.34
C THR A 61 -3.02 -0.59 -2.38
N LEU A 62 -2.36 0.02 -1.40
CA LEU A 62 -1.56 -0.65 -0.40
C LEU A 62 -2.23 -0.46 0.96
N VAL A 63 -2.47 -1.56 1.67
CA VAL A 63 -3.08 -1.53 3.00
C VAL A 63 -2.02 -1.88 4.04
N PHE A 64 -1.89 -1.02 5.03
CA PHE A 64 -0.94 -1.17 6.12
C PHE A 64 -1.67 -1.42 7.42
N HIS A 65 -1.26 -2.43 8.18
CA HIS A 65 -1.70 -2.65 9.55
C HIS A 65 -0.51 -2.39 10.48
N ASN A 66 -0.70 -1.54 11.49
CA ASN A 66 0.34 -1.17 12.45
C ASN A 66 1.67 -0.75 11.77
N GLY A 67 1.56 -0.01 10.67
CA GLY A 67 2.71 0.48 9.90
C GLY A 67 3.37 -0.54 8.96
N LYS A 68 2.85 -1.77 8.85
CA LYS A 68 3.36 -2.84 7.99
C LYS A 68 2.42 -3.14 6.84
N LEU A 69 2.96 -3.21 5.62
CA LEU A 69 2.20 -3.54 4.42
C LEU A 69 1.69 -4.97 4.53
N VAL A 70 0.37 -5.15 4.55
CA VAL A 70 -0.26 -6.47 4.65
C VAL A 70 -0.91 -6.90 3.34
N GLN A 71 -1.26 -5.93 2.49
CA GLN A 71 -2.00 -6.22 1.26
C GLN A 71 -1.65 -5.23 0.15
N ILE A 72 -1.58 -5.73 -1.08
CA ILE A 72 -1.41 -4.94 -2.31
C ILE A 72 -2.54 -5.34 -3.25
N ASN A 73 -3.35 -4.37 -3.65
CA ASN A 73 -4.48 -4.56 -4.56
C ASN A 73 -4.30 -3.74 -5.85
N ASP A 74 -4.75 -4.31 -6.96
CA ASP A 74 -4.97 -3.57 -8.20
C ASP A 74 -6.33 -2.87 -8.17
N GLY A 75 -6.31 -1.56 -8.33
CA GLY A 75 -7.50 -0.73 -8.45
C GLY A 75 -7.94 -0.51 -9.90
N PRO A 76 -8.90 0.39 -10.14
CA PRO A 76 -9.31 0.75 -11.49
C PRO A 76 -8.15 1.38 -12.29
N ARG A 77 -8.31 1.43 -13.62
CA ARG A 77 -7.36 2.11 -14.52
C ARG A 77 -7.66 3.60 -14.59
N THR A 78 -6.62 4.43 -14.66
CA THR A 78 -6.71 5.89 -14.91
C THR A 78 -6.56 6.27 -16.39
#